data_AF-A0A4Y1WTG1-F1
#
_entry.id   AF-A0A4Y1WTG1-F1
#
_cell.length_a   1.000
_cell.length_b   1.000
_cell.length_c   1.000
_cell.angle_alpha   90.00
_cell.angle_beta   90.00
_cell.angle_gamma   90.00
#
_symmetry.space_group_name_H-M   'P 1'
#
loop_
_entity.id
_entity.type
_entity.pdbx_description
1 polymer ?
#
loop_
_entity_poly.entity_id
_entity_poly.type
_entity_poly.pdbx_seq_one_letter_code
_entity_poly.pdbx_strand_id
1 'polypeptide(L)'
;MKKLFFASLWALACLVVACSDEKDEPNDESGSIVGEWVFQRNEYYRNGKLVDSFTAVEEEDKAIAIFREDGTYRYYDFPPEEYYDGTYSYDEMSGVLTTDDGVNEQTCLTEITVSTMKWIYDEGDGEVLVEYYSRK
;
A
#
# COMPACT_ATOMS: atom_id res chain seq x y z
N MET A 1 -16.38 53.45 47.94
CA MET A 1 -14.98 53.54 47.45
C MET A 1 -14.67 52.19 46.79
N LYS A 2 -14.18 52.03 45.56
CA LYS A 2 -13.46 52.90 44.63
C LYS A 2 -13.72 52.33 43.23
N LYS A 3 -14.00 53.20 42.27
CA LYS A 3 -14.19 52.84 40.85
C LYS A 3 -12.86 52.37 40.27
N LEU A 4 -12.86 51.30 39.47
CA LEU A 4 -11.75 50.99 38.57
C LEU A 4 -12.27 51.01 37.13
N PHE A 5 -11.51 51.71 36.31
CA PHE A 5 -11.83 52.15 34.97
C PHE A 5 -11.49 51.09 33.91
N PHE A 6 -12.29 51.10 32.84
CA PHE A 6 -11.99 50.83 31.43
C PHE A 6 -10.52 50.55 31.04
N ALA A 7 -10.30 49.54 30.18
CA ALA A 7 -10.12 49.73 28.72
C ALA A 7 -9.40 48.55 28.03
N SER A 8 -9.76 48.36 26.75
CA SER A 8 -9.16 47.53 25.68
C SER A 8 -9.19 46.02 25.93
N LEU A 9 -9.98 45.20 25.22
CA LEU A 9 -10.18 45.08 23.76
C LEU A 9 -8.87 44.87 23.00
N TRP A 10 -8.34 43.65 23.09
CA TRP A 10 -7.58 43.06 22.00
C TRP A 10 -8.04 41.61 21.84
N ALA A 11 -8.98 41.43 20.93
CA ALA A 11 -9.29 40.13 20.37
C ALA A 11 -8.14 39.75 19.45
N LEU A 12 -7.29 38.82 19.89
CA LEU A 12 -6.38 38.11 19.00
C LEU A 12 -6.95 36.71 18.77
N ALA A 13 -7.94 36.68 17.88
CA ALA A 13 -8.37 35.47 17.22
C ALA A 13 -7.31 35.10 16.18
N CYS A 14 -6.29 34.34 16.60
CA CYS A 14 -5.50 33.56 15.65
C CYS A 14 -6.05 32.14 15.68
N LEU A 15 -7.06 31.91 14.85
CA LEU A 15 -7.39 30.57 14.37
C LEU A 15 -6.16 30.05 13.64
N VAL A 16 -5.32 29.29 14.35
CA VAL A 16 -4.46 28.32 13.68
C VAL A 16 -5.39 27.16 13.30
N VAL A 17 -6.09 27.34 12.18
CA VAL A 17 -6.38 26.20 11.30
C VAL A 17 -5.03 25.86 10.68
N ALA A 18 -4.19 25.17 11.45
CA ALA A 18 -3.23 24.29 10.82
C ALA A 18 -4.12 23.20 10.23
N CYS A 19 -4.29 23.24 8.92
CA CYS A 19 -4.83 22.13 8.16
C CYS A 19 -4.14 20.89 8.69
N SER A 20 -4.88 20.06 9.41
CA SER A 20 -4.48 18.68 9.60
C SER A 20 -4.21 18.20 8.18
N ASP A 21 -2.98 17.78 7.89
CA ASP A 21 -2.79 16.74 6.89
C ASP A 21 -3.71 15.62 7.37
N GLU A 22 -4.94 15.62 6.86
CA GLU A 22 -5.72 14.41 6.71
C GLU A 22 -4.83 13.56 5.81
N LYS A 23 -3.89 12.85 6.43
CA LYS A 23 -3.41 11.63 5.83
C LYS A 23 -4.68 10.81 5.69
N ASP A 24 -5.21 10.76 4.49
CA ASP A 24 -6.30 9.88 4.13
C ASP A 24 -5.93 8.52 4.70
N GLU A 25 -6.58 8.14 5.81
CA GLU A 25 -6.51 6.77 6.27
C GLU A 25 -6.96 5.93 5.08
N PRO A 26 -6.24 4.84 4.73
CA PRO A 26 -6.64 4.02 3.61
C PRO A 26 -8.10 3.64 3.83
N ASN A 27 -8.97 4.02 2.90
CA ASN A 27 -10.39 3.71 2.98
C ASN A 27 -10.52 2.18 3.08
N ASP A 28 -10.96 1.67 4.24
CA ASP A 28 -11.05 0.24 4.56
C ASP A 28 -12.12 -0.51 3.73
N GLU A 29 -12.77 0.16 2.78
CA GLU A 29 -13.63 -0.49 1.81
C GLU A 29 -12.85 -1.52 0.99
N SER A 30 -13.40 -2.74 0.94
CA SER A 30 -12.86 -3.83 0.14
C SER A 30 -12.76 -3.41 -1.33
N GLY A 31 -11.56 -3.53 -1.91
CA GLY A 31 -11.28 -3.16 -3.29
C GLY A 31 -11.22 -4.34 -4.24
N SER A 32 -11.22 -4.05 -5.54
CA SER A 32 -11.01 -5.06 -6.59
C SER A 32 -9.53 -5.22 -6.90
N ILE A 33 -9.08 -6.47 -7.08
CA ILE A 33 -7.72 -6.77 -7.54
C ILE A 33 -7.44 -6.25 -8.95
N VAL A 34 -8.45 -6.20 -9.82
CA VAL A 34 -8.31 -5.73 -11.20
C VAL A 34 -7.87 -4.27 -11.20
N GLY A 35 -6.74 -3.97 -11.84
CA GLY A 35 -6.14 -2.64 -11.85
C GLY A 35 -4.63 -2.61 -11.97
N GLU A 36 -4.10 -1.39 -11.98
CA GLU A 36 -2.66 -1.09 -11.86
C GLU A 36 -2.31 -0.79 -10.41
N TRP A 37 -1.27 -1.47 -9.92
CA TRP A 37 -0.77 -1.39 -8.55
C TRP A 37 0.72 -1.10 -8.57
N VAL A 38 1.13 -0.06 -7.86
CA VAL A 38 2.52 0.44 -7.85
C VAL A 38 3.15 0.09 -6.52
N PHE A 39 4.29 -0.60 -6.56
CA PHE A 39 5.06 -0.99 -5.39
C PHE A 39 5.53 0.24 -4.60
N GLN A 40 5.36 0.23 -3.28
CA GLN A 40 5.76 1.33 -2.40
C GLN A 40 6.91 0.93 -1.47
N ARG A 41 6.78 -0.23 -0.81
CA ARG A 41 7.78 -0.74 0.11
C ARG A 41 7.60 -2.24 0.31
N ASN A 42 8.62 -2.87 0.87
CA ASN A 42 8.50 -4.18 1.47
C ASN A 42 9.02 -4.17 2.91
N GLU A 43 8.56 -5.15 3.67
CA GLU A 43 8.97 -5.41 5.04
C GLU A 43 9.22 -6.91 5.18
N TYR A 44 10.36 -7.27 5.74
CA TYR A 44 10.74 -8.65 5.98
C TYR A 44 10.78 -8.93 7.47
N TYR A 45 10.02 -9.93 7.88
CA TYR A 45 9.84 -10.34 9.26
C TYR A 45 10.44 -11.71 9.49
N ARG A 46 11.04 -11.90 10.66
CA ARG A 46 11.48 -13.20 11.16
C ARG A 46 10.91 -13.42 12.55
N ASN A 47 10.14 -14.49 12.72
CA ASN A 47 9.42 -14.84 13.95
C ASN A 47 8.58 -13.67 14.48
N GLY A 48 7.86 -12.99 13.58
CA GLY A 48 7.00 -11.85 13.88
C GLY A 48 7.72 -10.53 14.20
N LYS A 49 9.05 -10.48 14.08
CA LYS A 49 9.84 -9.26 14.28
C LYS A 49 10.34 -8.71 12.95
N LEU A 50 10.13 -7.43 12.70
CA LEU A 50 10.71 -6.72 11.55
C LEU A 50 12.25 -6.79 11.64
N VAL A 51 12.87 -7.30 10.58
CA VAL A 51 14.33 -7.44 10.50
C VAL A 51 14.93 -6.65 9.32
N ASP A 52 14.15 -6.39 8.27
CA ASP A 52 14.56 -5.56 7.13
C ASP A 52 13.36 -4.88 6.47
N SER A 53 13.60 -3.81 5.73
CA SER A 53 12.58 -3.11 4.95
C SER A 53 13.23 -2.28 3.84
N PHE A 54 12.63 -2.29 2.66
CA PHE A 54 12.99 -1.40 1.56
C PHE A 54 11.81 -0.50 1.20
N THR A 55 12.05 0.77 0.90
CA THR A 55 11.04 1.70 0.40
C THR A 55 11.52 2.27 -0.92
N ALA A 56 10.70 2.16 -1.96
CA ALA A 56 11.00 2.74 -3.25
C ALA A 56 10.83 4.27 -3.19
N VAL A 57 11.81 5.01 -3.69
CA VAL A 57 11.85 6.48 -3.59
C VAL A 57 11.45 7.16 -4.89
N GLU A 58 11.99 6.68 -6.02
CA GLU A 58 11.71 7.24 -7.34
C GLU A 58 10.51 6.52 -7.98
N GLU A 59 9.51 7.27 -8.45
CA GLU A 59 8.30 6.68 -9.08
C GLU A 59 8.61 5.91 -10.37
N GLU A 60 9.61 6.37 -11.12
CA GLU A 60 10.02 5.81 -12.42
C GLU A 60 10.65 4.41 -12.28
N ASP A 61 11.16 4.10 -11.09
CA ASP A 61 11.85 2.83 -10.82
C ASP A 61 10.93 1.80 -10.16
N LYS A 62 9.70 2.16 -9.77
CA LYS A 62 8.82 1.26 -9.01
C LYS A 62 8.33 0.09 -9.87
N ALA A 63 8.33 -1.10 -9.26
CA ALA A 63 7.64 -2.25 -9.80
C ALA A 63 6.13 -1.99 -9.93
N ILE A 64 5.51 -2.57 -10.96
CA ILE A 64 4.09 -2.36 -11.27
C ILE A 64 3.44 -3.71 -11.55
N ALA A 65 2.39 -4.05 -10.79
CA ALA A 65 1.53 -5.20 -11.04
C ALA A 65 0.23 -4.74 -11.72
N ILE A 66 -0.15 -5.39 -12.82
CA ILE A 66 -1.36 -5.08 -13.59
C ILE A 66 -2.22 -6.33 -13.69
N PHE A 67 -3.41 -6.30 -13.10
CA PHE A 67 -4.39 -7.38 -13.16
C PHE A 67 -5.56 -7.01 -14.06
N ARG A 68 -5.96 -7.91 -14.97
CA ARG A 68 -7.02 -7.68 -15.95
C ARG A 68 -8.22 -8.59 -15.71
N GLU A 69 -9.41 -8.12 -16.08
CA GLU A 69 -10.67 -8.88 -15.90
C GLU A 69 -10.67 -10.26 -16.57
N ASP A 70 -9.83 -10.47 -17.59
CA ASP A 70 -9.71 -11.74 -18.32
C ASP A 70 -8.83 -12.79 -17.62
N GLY A 71 -8.30 -12.48 -16.43
CA GLY A 71 -7.43 -13.36 -15.66
C GLY A 71 -5.96 -13.31 -16.08
N THR A 72 -5.58 -12.39 -16.96
CA THR A 72 -4.15 -12.14 -17.26
C THR A 72 -3.56 -11.12 -16.30
N TYR A 73 -2.27 -11.26 -16.01
CA TYR A 73 -1.51 -10.24 -15.30
C TYR A 73 -0.22 -9.87 -16.04
N ARG A 74 0.30 -8.69 -15.73
CA ARG A 74 1.64 -8.26 -16.10
C ARG A 74 2.36 -7.71 -14.88
N TYR A 75 3.61 -8.07 -14.69
CA TYR A 75 4.45 -7.52 -13.64
C TYR A 75 5.70 -6.89 -14.24
N TYR A 76 5.97 -5.62 -13.94
CA TYR A 76 7.23 -4.95 -14.24
C TYR A 76 8.11 -5.01 -13.00
N ASP A 77 9.32 -5.56 -13.12
CA ASP A 77 10.25 -5.73 -11.99
C ASP A 77 10.98 -4.42 -11.63
N PHE A 78 11.78 -4.40 -10.57
CA PHE A 78 12.64 -3.27 -10.21
C PHE A 78 14.08 -3.48 -10.73
N PRO A 79 14.64 -2.57 -11.54
CA PRO A 79 13.97 -1.47 -12.24
C PRO A 79 13.08 -2.01 -13.40
N PRO A 80 12.06 -1.26 -13.85
CA PRO A 80 11.01 -1.74 -14.77
C PRO A 80 11.47 -1.79 -16.24
N GLU A 81 12.65 -2.36 -16.46
CA GLU A 81 13.20 -2.65 -17.78
C GLU A 81 12.65 -3.96 -18.35
N GLU A 82 12.31 -4.91 -17.49
CA GLU A 82 11.79 -6.22 -17.83
C GLU A 82 10.36 -6.40 -17.28
N TYR A 83 9.56 -7.19 -18.00
CA TYR A 83 8.22 -7.55 -17.56
C TYR A 83 7.93 -9.03 -17.80
N TYR A 84 7.05 -9.55 -16.96
CA TYR A 84 6.52 -10.91 -17.05
C TYR A 84 5.03 -10.82 -17.34
N ASP A 85 4.57 -11.54 -18.36
CA ASP A 85 3.16 -11.75 -18.65
C ASP A 85 2.77 -13.14 -18.16
N GLY A 86 1.56 -13.25 -17.62
CA GLY A 86 1.07 -14.52 -17.13
C GLY A 86 -0.42 -14.52 -16.85
N THR A 87 -0.86 -15.51 -16.07
CA THR A 87 -2.22 -15.62 -15.56
C THR A 87 -2.26 -15.47 -14.06
N TYR A 88 -3.41 -15.06 -13.53
CA TYR A 88 -3.64 -15.02 -12.10
C TYR A 88 -5.00 -15.59 -11.74
N SER A 89 -5.11 -16.05 -10.49
CA SER A 89 -6.38 -16.32 -9.83
C SER A 89 -6.39 -15.70 -8.45
N TYR A 90 -7.50 -15.07 -8.08
CA TYR A 90 -7.70 -14.50 -6.76
C TYR A 90 -8.98 -15.04 -6.15
N ASP A 91 -8.87 -15.66 -4.98
CA ASP A 91 -10.02 -16.08 -4.18
C ASP A 91 -10.37 -15.00 -3.16
N GLU A 92 -11.42 -14.24 -3.44
CA GLU A 92 -11.89 -13.15 -2.58
C GLU A 92 -12.26 -13.61 -1.17
N MET A 93 -12.63 -14.88 -0.97
CA MET A 93 -13.05 -15.38 0.34
C MET A 93 -11.86 -15.68 1.24
N SER A 94 -10.80 -16.25 0.68
CA SER A 94 -9.59 -16.61 1.43
C SER A 94 -8.49 -15.55 1.36
N GLY A 95 -8.59 -14.61 0.42
CA GLY A 95 -7.55 -13.63 0.11
C GLY A 95 -6.35 -14.24 -0.60
N VAL A 96 -6.44 -15.48 -1.09
CA VAL A 96 -5.30 -16.15 -1.75
C VAL A 96 -5.18 -15.66 -3.19
N LEU A 97 -4.02 -15.13 -3.53
CA LEU A 97 -3.61 -14.78 -4.89
C LEU A 97 -2.59 -15.81 -5.37
N THR A 98 -2.80 -16.34 -6.57
CA THR A 98 -1.81 -17.13 -7.31
C THR A 98 -1.51 -16.42 -8.62
N THR A 99 -0.22 -16.25 -8.93
CA THR A 99 0.29 -15.72 -10.20
C THR A 99 1.18 -16.77 -10.86
N ASP A 100 1.10 -16.89 -12.18
CA ASP A 100 1.90 -17.83 -12.97
C ASP A 100 2.34 -17.18 -14.29
N ASP A 101 3.64 -16.94 -14.45
CA ASP A 101 4.27 -16.40 -15.67
C ASP A 101 4.62 -17.49 -16.72
N GLY A 102 4.25 -18.74 -16.44
CA GLY A 102 4.58 -19.93 -17.25
C GLY A 102 5.95 -20.54 -16.93
N VAL A 103 6.73 -19.92 -16.05
CA VAL A 103 8.02 -20.42 -15.53
C VAL A 103 7.97 -20.58 -14.02
N ASN A 104 7.40 -19.60 -13.32
CA ASN A 104 7.27 -19.51 -11.88
C ASN A 104 5.79 -19.30 -11.52
N GLU A 105 5.27 -20.23 -10.73
CA GLU A 105 4.01 -20.06 -10.03
C GLU A 105 4.31 -19.58 -8.61
N GLN A 106 3.64 -18.50 -8.18
CA GLN A 106 3.74 -17.95 -6.84
C GLN A 106 2.36 -17.84 -6.22
N THR A 107 2.27 -18.05 -4.91
CA THR A 107 1.04 -17.90 -4.14
C THR A 107 1.29 -17.10 -2.87
N CYS A 108 0.43 -16.13 -2.58
CA CYS A 108 0.51 -15.31 -1.38
C CYS A 108 -0.89 -15.00 -0.82
N LEU A 109 -0.95 -14.59 0.45
CA LEU A 109 -2.13 -13.93 0.97
C LEU A 109 -2.13 -12.48 0.52
N THR A 110 -3.30 -11.97 0.18
CA THR A 110 -3.48 -10.63 -0.36
C THR A 110 -4.60 -9.91 0.36
N GLU A 111 -4.28 -8.70 0.85
CA GLU A 111 -5.25 -7.79 1.45
C GLU A 111 -5.47 -6.61 0.50
N ILE A 112 -6.71 -6.29 0.14
CA ILE A 112 -7.03 -5.27 -0.86
C ILE A 112 -8.09 -4.31 -0.31
N THR A 113 -7.76 -3.03 -0.35
CA THR A 113 -8.71 -1.93 -0.21
C THR A 113 -8.88 -1.21 -1.55
N VAL A 114 -9.74 -0.20 -1.61
CA VAL A 114 -9.91 0.63 -2.82
C VAL A 114 -8.61 1.28 -3.32
N SER A 115 -7.63 1.51 -2.43
CA SER A 115 -6.41 2.28 -2.74
C SER A 115 -5.10 1.59 -2.37
N THR A 116 -5.14 0.50 -1.58
CA THR A 116 -3.95 -0.23 -1.15
C THR A 116 -4.09 -1.72 -1.39
N MET A 117 -2.95 -2.37 -1.64
CA MET A 117 -2.86 -3.82 -1.72
C MET A 117 -1.61 -4.27 -0.97
N LYS A 118 -1.71 -5.39 -0.26
CA LYS A 118 -0.55 -6.06 0.33
C LYS A 118 -0.43 -7.46 -0.24
N TRP A 119 0.78 -7.89 -0.57
CA TRP A 119 1.11 -9.29 -0.80
C TRP A 119 1.91 -9.81 0.37
N ILE A 120 1.47 -10.91 0.95
CA ILE A 120 2.02 -11.50 2.18
C ILE A 120 2.47 -12.91 1.85
N TYR A 121 3.78 -13.08 1.73
CA TYR A 121 4.44 -14.34 1.42
C TYR A 121 4.90 -15.01 2.71
N ASP A 122 4.49 -16.26 2.91
CA ASP A 122 5.05 -17.14 3.94
C ASP A 122 6.26 -17.87 3.33
N GLU A 123 7.46 -17.44 3.72
CA GLU A 123 8.73 -17.99 3.24
C GLU A 123 9.14 -19.25 4.03
N GLY A 124 8.31 -19.66 5.01
CA GLY A 124 8.61 -20.76 5.91
C GLY A 124 9.49 -20.36 7.10
N ASP A 125 9.62 -21.26 8.08
CA ASP A 125 10.48 -21.07 9.26
C ASP A 125 10.24 -19.76 10.05
N GLY A 126 9.00 -19.24 9.99
CA GLY A 126 8.59 -18.00 10.62
C GLY A 126 9.07 -16.74 9.90
N GLU A 127 9.54 -16.87 8.67
CA GLU A 127 9.93 -15.77 7.78
C GLU A 127 8.74 -15.34 6.93
N VAL A 128 8.49 -14.02 6.87
CA VAL A 128 7.36 -13.44 6.13
C VAL A 128 7.85 -12.22 5.38
N LEU A 129 7.60 -12.17 4.08
CA LEU A 129 7.78 -10.97 3.26
C LEU A 129 6.41 -10.32 3.03
N VAL A 130 6.31 -9.04 3.34
CA VAL A 130 5.12 -8.23 3.04
C VAL A 130 5.50 -7.15 2.05
N GLU A 131 4.83 -7.12 0.91
CA GLU A 131 4.96 -6.08 -0.10
C GLU A 131 3.73 -5.19 -0.07
N TYR A 132 3.93 -3.88 -0.20
CA TYR A 132 2.90 -2.87 -0.13
C TYR A 132 2.79 -2.15 -1.46
N TYR A 133 1.57 -2.09 -1.98
CA TYR A 133 1.24 -1.46 -3.25
C TYR A 133 0.17 -0.39 -3.05
N SER A 134 0.22 0.66 -3.87
CA SER A 134 -0.83 1.65 -3.99
C SER A 134 -1.50 1.57 -5.35
N ARG A 135 -2.78 1.86 -5.39
CA ARG A 135 -3.54 2.00 -6.63
C ARG A 135 -3.01 3.19 -7.45
N LYS A 136 -2.91 3.01 -8.76
CA LYS A 136 -2.59 4.10 -9.71
C LYS A 136 -3.85 4.79 -10.25
#